data_AF-A0A7X9HQZ0-F1
#
_entry.id   AF-A0A7X9HQZ0-F1
#
_cell.length_a   1.000
_cell.length_b   1.000
_cell.length_c   1.000
_cell.angle_alpha   90.00
_cell.angle_beta   90.00
_cell.angle_gamma   90.00
#
_symmetry.space_group_name_H-M   'P 1'
#
loop_
_entity.id
_entity.type
_entity.pdbx_description
1 polymer ?
#
loop_
_entity_poly.entity_id
_entity_poly.type
_entity_poly.pdbx_seq_one_letter_code
_entity_poly.pdbx_strand_id
1 'polypeptide(L)'
;MKKNFMESFLGKIEKVGNKLPNPTTLFALFAIGVIILSWVVSQFDFSVILPGSNKEIRPVSLLSVEGFHRIITSLITNFTSFAPLGTVLVSLLGIAVAEHSGLIGTSLRLIVIKAPKKLLTFVVVFAGILSNTASEIGYVLLVPLSAMIFLAVGRHPIAGLAAAFAGVSGGYSANLLLGTIDPLLAGLT
;
A
#
# COMPACT_ATOMS: atom_id res chain seq x y z
N MET A 1 15.42 -34.04 -12.74
CA MET A 1 16.39 -32.91 -12.75
C MET A 1 16.40 -32.28 -11.36
N LYS A 2 17.57 -32.11 -10.73
CA LYS A 2 17.69 -31.38 -9.45
C LYS A 2 17.29 -29.93 -9.71
N LYS A 3 16.24 -29.43 -9.03
CA LYS A 3 15.85 -28.01 -9.09
C LYS A 3 17.04 -27.15 -8.70
N ASN A 4 17.30 -26.11 -9.48
CA ASN A 4 18.37 -25.15 -9.20
C ASN A 4 18.05 -24.41 -7.89
N PHE A 5 19.06 -23.94 -7.14
CA PHE A 5 18.82 -23.27 -5.84
C PHE A 5 17.86 -22.09 -5.97
N MET A 6 18.01 -21.30 -7.04
CA MET A 6 17.13 -20.17 -7.37
C MET A 6 15.68 -20.60 -7.62
N GLU A 7 15.46 -21.69 -8.35
CA GLU A 7 14.12 -22.23 -8.62
C GLU A 7 13.47 -22.73 -7.33
N SER A 8 14.24 -23.36 -6.45
CA SER A 8 13.72 -23.80 -5.15
C SER A 8 13.37 -22.62 -4.25
N PHE A 9 14.17 -21.54 -4.27
CA PHE A 9 13.91 -20.33 -3.51
C PHE A 9 12.65 -19.60 -4.02
N LEU A 10 12.55 -19.37 -5.33
CA LEU A 10 11.38 -18.75 -5.97
C LEU A 10 10.11 -19.58 -5.72
N GLY A 11 10.19 -20.91 -5.81
CA GLY A 11 9.07 -21.79 -5.51
C GLY A 11 8.61 -21.74 -4.05
N LYS A 12 9.49 -21.41 -3.10
CA LYS A 12 9.09 -21.14 -1.71
C LYS A 12 8.34 -19.82 -1.60
N ILE A 13 8.83 -18.76 -2.25
CA ILE A 13 8.18 -17.43 -2.24
C ILE A 13 6.77 -17.54 -2.82
N GLU A 14 6.63 -18.17 -3.98
CA GLU A 14 5.35 -18.39 -4.64
C GLU A 14 4.36 -19.14 -3.73
N LYS A 15 4.81 -20.25 -3.13
CA LYS A 15 3.97 -21.05 -2.23
C LYS A 15 3.53 -20.29 -0.98
N VAL A 16 4.41 -19.45 -0.41
CA VAL A 16 4.09 -18.62 0.75
C VAL A 16 3.13 -17.50 0.36
N GLY A 17 3.37 -16.80 -0.75
CA GLY A 17 2.49 -15.75 -1.26
C GLY A 17 1.08 -16.26 -1.53
N ASN A 18 0.95 -17.41 -2.18
CA ASN A 18 -0.35 -18.02 -2.51
C ASN A 18 -1.11 -18.58 -1.29
N LYS A 19 -0.46 -18.70 -0.13
CA LYS A 19 -1.12 -19.21 1.09
C LYS A 19 -1.90 -18.12 1.82
N LEU A 20 -1.57 -16.85 1.60
CA LEU A 20 -2.26 -15.76 2.27
C LEU A 20 -3.65 -15.55 1.62
N PRO A 21 -4.73 -15.56 2.41
CA PRO A 21 -6.05 -15.22 1.89
C PRO A 21 -6.08 -13.73 1.50
N ASN A 22 -7.06 -13.35 0.69
CA ASN A 22 -7.31 -11.94 0.36
C ASN A 22 -7.35 -11.10 1.66
N PRO A 23 -6.70 -9.91 1.70
CA PRO A 23 -6.70 -9.06 2.88
C PRO A 23 -8.09 -8.82 3.49
N THR A 24 -9.13 -8.64 2.68
CA THR A 24 -10.52 -8.49 3.16
C THR A 24 -10.99 -9.70 3.94
N THR A 25 -10.67 -10.91 3.47
CA THR A 25 -10.98 -12.15 4.18
C THR A 25 -10.18 -12.26 5.47
N LEU A 26 -8.92 -11.82 5.48
CA LEU A 26 -8.08 -11.78 6.69
C LEU A 26 -8.70 -10.90 7.77
N PHE A 27 -9.12 -9.67 7.42
CA PHE A 27 -9.80 -8.76 8.36
C PHE A 27 -11.15 -9.30 8.84
N ALA A 28 -11.93 -9.94 7.97
CA ALA A 28 -13.17 -10.60 8.37
C ALA A 28 -12.92 -11.72 9.39
N LEU A 29 -11.89 -12.56 9.16
CA LEU A 29 -11.48 -13.61 10.09
C LEU A 29 -10.99 -13.03 11.42
N PHE A 30 -10.24 -11.92 11.39
CA PHE A 30 -9.83 -11.23 12.61
C PHE A 30 -11.02 -10.64 13.37
N ALA A 31 -11.99 -10.03 12.69
CA ALA A 31 -13.20 -9.51 13.33
C ALA A 31 -13.99 -10.62 14.04
N ILE A 32 -14.22 -11.74 13.35
CA ILE A 32 -14.86 -12.93 13.95
C ILE A 32 -14.02 -13.49 15.11
N GLY A 33 -12.70 -13.56 14.91
CA GLY A 33 -11.75 -13.98 15.92
C GLY A 33 -11.82 -13.13 17.19
N VAL A 34 -11.89 -11.79 17.06
CA VAL A 34 -12.04 -10.87 18.20
C VAL A 34 -13.37 -11.10 18.93
N ILE A 35 -14.47 -11.35 18.22
CA ILE A 35 -15.76 -11.67 18.85
C ILE A 35 -15.62 -12.93 19.71
N ILE A 36 -15.08 -14.02 19.15
CA ILE A 36 -14.94 -15.29 19.85
C ILE A 36 -13.95 -15.17 21.01
N LEU A 37 -12.77 -14.59 20.78
CA LEU A 37 -11.74 -14.43 21.80
C LEU A 37 -12.21 -13.53 22.94
N SER A 38 -12.94 -12.44 22.64
CA SER A 38 -13.49 -11.58 23.69
C SER A 38 -14.44 -12.33 24.62
N TRP A 39 -15.22 -13.28 24.09
CA TRP A 39 -16.12 -14.12 24.88
C TRP A 39 -15.37 -15.16 25.71
N VAL A 40 -14.34 -15.81 25.14
CA VAL A 40 -13.52 -16.79 25.87
C VAL A 40 -12.78 -16.12 27.03
N VAL A 41 -12.11 -14.99 26.75
CA VAL A 41 -11.29 -14.30 27.75
C VAL A 41 -12.16 -13.70 28.86
N SER A 42 -13.38 -13.23 28.56
CA SER A 42 -14.30 -12.71 29.58
C SER A 42 -14.83 -13.75 30.55
N GLN A 43 -14.66 -15.05 30.29
CA GLN A 43 -15.03 -16.11 31.26
C GLN A 43 -14.02 -16.22 32.41
N PHE A 44 -12.83 -15.66 32.24
CA PHE A 44 -11.78 -15.65 33.24
C PHE A 44 -11.73 -14.29 33.93
N ASP A 45 -11.37 -14.24 35.21
CA ASP A 45 -11.25 -13.00 35.99
C ASP A 45 -9.93 -12.27 35.70
N PHE A 46 -9.65 -12.04 34.41
CA PHE A 46 -8.48 -11.27 33.97
C PHE A 46 -8.71 -9.78 34.19
N SER A 47 -7.76 -9.13 34.86
CA SER A 47 -7.70 -7.68 34.93
C SER A 47 -6.27 -7.16 34.80
N VAL A 48 -6.14 -5.97 34.21
CA VAL A 48 -4.86 -5.30 34.00
C VAL A 48 -5.00 -3.84 34.41
N ILE A 49 -4.00 -3.31 35.12
CA ILE A 49 -3.95 -1.89 35.48
C ILE A 49 -3.41 -1.11 34.28
N LEU A 50 -4.16 -0.09 33.82
CA LEU A 50 -3.73 0.74 32.71
C LEU A 50 -2.52 1.59 33.12
N PRO A 51 -1.36 1.43 32.43
CA PRO A 51 -0.20 2.27 32.68
C PRO A 51 -0.55 3.74 32.39
N GLY A 52 -0.34 4.62 33.39
CA GLY A 52 -0.58 6.05 33.28
C GLY A 52 -1.92 6.56 33.83
N SER A 53 -2.93 5.70 34.07
CA SER A 53 -4.18 6.14 34.74
C SER A 53 -4.53 5.40 36.03
N ASN A 54 -3.79 4.34 36.36
CA ASN A 54 -4.02 3.47 37.53
C ASN A 54 -5.43 2.87 37.62
N LYS A 55 -6.20 2.88 36.52
CA LYS A 55 -7.52 2.26 36.41
C LYS A 55 -7.40 0.80 36.02
N GLU A 56 -8.20 -0.05 36.65
CA GLU A 56 -8.35 -1.46 36.30
C GLU A 56 -9.19 -1.60 35.02
N ILE A 57 -8.71 -2.37 34.05
CA ILE A 57 -9.43 -2.69 32.81
C ILE A 57 -9.71 -4.19 32.78
N ARG A 58 -10.95 -4.53 32.40
CA ARG A 58 -11.42 -5.91 32.25
C ARG A 58 -11.80 -6.22 30.80
N PRO A 59 -11.60 -7.47 30.34
CA PRO A 59 -12.09 -7.93 29.04
C PRO A 59 -13.61 -7.77 28.94
N VAL A 60 -14.08 -7.23 27.82
CA VAL A 60 -15.53 -7.07 27.53
C VAL A 60 -15.90 -8.03 26.42
N SER A 61 -16.88 -8.91 26.69
CA SER A 61 -17.40 -9.84 25.70
C SER A 61 -18.26 -9.11 24.66
N LEU A 62 -17.97 -9.32 23.39
CA LEU A 62 -18.79 -8.83 22.28
C LEU A 62 -19.96 -9.75 21.93
N LEU A 63 -19.96 -10.98 22.45
CA LEU A 63 -21.05 -11.96 22.25
C LEU A 63 -22.19 -11.79 23.26
N SER A 64 -22.07 -10.86 24.22
CA SER A 64 -23.15 -10.51 25.14
C SER A 64 -24.23 -9.66 24.46
N VAL A 65 -25.40 -9.52 25.09
CA VAL A 65 -26.48 -8.66 24.58
C VAL A 65 -25.99 -7.21 24.38
N GLU A 66 -25.26 -6.69 25.36
CA GLU A 66 -24.66 -5.36 25.32
C GLU A 66 -23.59 -5.25 24.22
N GLY A 67 -22.72 -6.27 24.09
CA GLY A 67 -21.69 -6.35 23.07
C GLY A 67 -22.25 -6.38 21.64
N PHE A 68 -23.30 -7.17 21.43
CA PHE A 68 -24.01 -7.23 20.16
C PHE A 68 -24.70 -5.92 19.81
N HIS A 69 -25.37 -5.30 20.80
CA HIS A 69 -25.97 -3.98 20.61
C HIS A 69 -24.91 -2.93 20.25
N ARG A 70 -23.74 -2.97 20.90
CA ARG A 70 -22.60 -2.12 20.57
C ARG A 70 -22.12 -2.33 19.13
N ILE A 71 -22.01 -3.58 18.67
CA ILE A 71 -21.62 -3.87 17.28
C ILE A 71 -22.57 -3.19 16.30
N ILE A 72 -23.88 -3.40 16.45
CA ILE A 72 -24.88 -2.86 15.51
C ILE A 72 -24.91 -1.33 15.55
N THR A 73 -24.95 -0.74 16.74
CA THR A 73 -25.08 0.72 16.91
C THR A 73 -23.83 1.47 16.48
N SER A 74 -22.65 0.89 16.70
CA SER A 74 -21.37 1.54 16.38
C SER A 74 -20.86 1.21 14.98
N LEU A 75 -21.46 0.28 14.24
CA LEU A 75 -20.95 -0.20 12.93
C LEU A 75 -20.71 0.94 11.95
N ILE A 76 -21.73 1.78 11.73
CA ILE A 76 -21.66 2.89 10.77
C ILE A 76 -20.66 3.93 11.27
N THR A 77 -20.74 4.30 12.55
CA THR A 77 -19.84 5.29 13.15
C THR A 77 -18.38 4.86 13.07
N ASN A 78 -18.07 3.59 13.36
CA ASN A 78 -16.72 3.06 13.26
C ASN A 78 -16.19 3.11 11.82
N PHE A 79 -17.04 2.82 10.83
CA PHE A 79 -16.66 2.88 9.43
C PHE A 79 -16.43 4.33 8.97
N THR A 80 -17.36 5.24 9.27
CA THR A 80 -17.29 6.63 8.79
C THR A 80 -16.28 7.49 9.55
N SER A 81 -16.02 7.20 10.82
CA SER A 81 -14.99 7.88 11.64
C SER A 81 -13.59 7.29 11.48
N PHE A 82 -13.42 6.26 10.64
CA PHE A 82 -12.11 5.71 10.35
C PHE A 82 -11.24 6.76 9.65
N ALA A 83 -10.24 7.29 10.36
CA ALA A 83 -9.44 8.44 9.93
C ALA A 83 -8.84 8.32 8.50
N PRO A 84 -8.35 7.16 8.06
CA PRO A 84 -7.88 6.99 6.68
C PRO A 84 -8.98 7.12 5.62
N LEU A 85 -10.23 6.78 5.94
CA LEU A 85 -11.30 6.71 4.94
C LEU A 85 -11.58 8.09 4.34
N GLY A 86 -11.82 9.09 5.18
CA GLY A 86 -12.14 10.44 4.72
C GLY A 86 -10.98 11.11 4.00
N THR A 87 -9.78 11.01 4.56
CA THR A 87 -8.57 11.65 4.01
C THR A 87 -8.20 11.08 2.65
N VAL A 88 -8.22 9.75 2.49
CA VAL A 88 -7.90 9.08 1.22
C VAL A 88 -8.93 9.42 0.14
N LEU A 89 -10.23 9.41 0.46
CA LEU A 89 -11.27 9.74 -0.53
C LEU A 89 -11.12 11.17 -1.06
N VAL A 90 -10.84 12.14 -0.19
CA VAL A 90 -10.64 13.54 -0.61
C VAL A 90 -9.36 13.68 -1.45
N SER A 91 -8.25 13.04 -1.04
CA SER A 91 -7.00 13.05 -1.80
C SER A 91 -7.14 12.41 -3.18
N LEU A 92 -7.90 11.31 -3.29
CA LEU A 92 -8.16 10.61 -4.56
C LEU A 92 -8.90 11.49 -5.57
N LEU A 93 -9.82 12.36 -5.14
CA LEU A 93 -10.51 13.28 -6.05
C LEU A 93 -9.54 14.23 -6.76
N GLY A 94 -8.58 14.81 -6.02
CA GLY A 94 -7.57 15.70 -6.59
C GLY A 94 -6.63 14.98 -7.56
N ILE A 95 -6.18 13.79 -7.16
CA ILE A 95 -5.28 12.97 -7.99
C ILE A 95 -5.98 12.50 -9.26
N ALA A 96 -7.26 12.09 -9.18
CA ALA A 96 -8.04 11.70 -10.34
C ALA A 96 -8.14 12.82 -11.39
N VAL A 97 -8.35 14.08 -10.96
CA VAL A 97 -8.38 15.22 -11.88
C VAL A 97 -7.00 15.45 -12.52
N ALA A 98 -5.92 15.40 -11.73
CA ALA A 98 -4.56 15.56 -12.24
C ALA A 98 -4.13 14.42 -13.19
N GLU A 99 -4.60 13.21 -12.96
CA GLU A 99 -4.36 12.05 -13.81
C GLU A 99 -5.18 12.11 -15.09
N HIS A 100 -6.49 12.29 -15.01
CA HIS A 100 -7.38 12.31 -16.18
C HIS A 100 -7.15 13.52 -17.09
N SER A 101 -6.67 14.65 -16.57
CA SER A 101 -6.21 15.78 -17.39
C SER A 101 -4.90 15.51 -18.13
N GLY A 102 -4.21 14.41 -17.83
CA GLY A 102 -2.91 14.06 -18.40
C GLY A 102 -1.74 14.86 -17.82
N LEU A 103 -1.97 15.68 -16.78
CA LEU A 103 -0.93 16.51 -16.16
C LEU A 103 0.23 15.66 -15.64
N ILE A 104 -0.07 14.58 -14.90
CA ILE A 104 0.97 13.76 -14.29
C ILE A 104 1.75 12.96 -15.35
N GLY A 105 1.03 12.26 -16.24
CA GLY A 105 1.66 11.47 -17.31
C GLY A 105 2.53 12.32 -18.26
N THR A 106 2.06 13.52 -18.61
CA THR A 106 2.82 14.45 -19.47
C THR A 106 4.04 14.99 -18.76
N SER A 107 3.91 15.40 -17.49
CA SER A 107 5.02 15.88 -16.67
C SER A 107 6.15 14.84 -16.55
N LEU A 108 5.80 13.59 -16.21
CA LEU A 108 6.75 12.48 -16.13
C LEU A 108 7.44 12.21 -17.47
N ARG A 109 6.65 12.18 -18.56
CA ARG A 109 7.19 11.99 -19.92
C ARG A 109 8.17 13.10 -20.31
N LEU A 110 7.85 14.36 -19.99
CA LEU A 110 8.71 15.51 -20.27
C LEU A 110 10.04 15.43 -19.52
N ILE A 111 10.02 15.02 -18.25
CA ILE A 111 11.24 14.85 -17.43
C ILE A 111 12.20 13.86 -18.09
N VAL A 112 11.71 12.71 -18.57
CA VAL A 112 12.57 11.70 -19.18
C VAL A 112 13.04 12.10 -20.58
N ILE A 113 12.16 12.67 -21.42
CA ILE A 113 12.54 13.08 -22.79
C ILE A 113 13.58 14.21 -22.78
N LYS A 114 13.47 15.15 -21.83
CA LYS A 114 14.44 16.25 -21.69
C LYS A 114 15.71 15.85 -20.93
N ALA A 115 15.83 14.61 -20.48
CA ALA A 115 16.98 14.15 -19.72
C ALA A 115 18.26 14.17 -20.57
N PRO A 116 19.38 14.72 -20.08
CA PRO A 116 20.65 14.64 -20.79
C PRO A 116 21.15 13.18 -20.79
N LYS A 117 21.76 12.74 -21.92
CA LYS A 117 22.19 11.35 -22.12
C LYS A 117 23.03 10.78 -20.95
N LYS A 118 23.85 11.60 -20.30
CA LYS A 118 24.67 11.19 -19.15
C LYS A 118 23.84 10.86 -17.90
N LEU A 119 22.77 11.61 -17.63
CA LEU A 119 21.91 11.43 -16.44
C LEU A 119 20.68 10.58 -16.70
N LEU A 120 20.49 10.07 -17.91
CA LEU A 120 19.27 9.37 -18.31
C LEU A 120 18.85 8.26 -17.33
N THR A 121 19.79 7.42 -16.89
CA THR A 121 19.50 6.34 -15.92
C THR A 121 19.01 6.90 -14.58
N PHE A 122 19.66 7.94 -14.06
CA PHE A 122 19.26 8.60 -12.83
C PHE A 122 17.87 9.23 -12.97
N VAL A 123 17.62 9.95 -14.07
CA VAL A 123 16.34 10.62 -14.32
C VAL A 123 15.21 9.61 -14.48
N VAL A 124 15.46 8.44 -15.10
CA VAL A 124 14.45 7.37 -15.21
C VAL A 124 14.09 6.80 -13.85
N VAL A 125 15.08 6.48 -13.01
CA VAL A 125 14.81 5.98 -11.65
C VAL A 125 14.09 7.03 -10.83
N PHE A 126 14.54 8.28 -10.88
CA PHE A 126 13.93 9.41 -10.17
C PHE A 126 12.49 9.66 -10.61
N ALA A 127 12.22 9.68 -11.92
CA ALA A 127 10.86 9.76 -12.45
C ALA A 127 10.01 8.55 -12.04
N GLY A 128 10.63 7.37 -11.88
CA GLY A 128 9.98 6.17 -11.36
C GLY A 128 9.51 6.35 -9.92
N ILE A 129 10.37 6.87 -9.06
CA ILE A 129 10.03 7.18 -7.66
C ILE A 129 8.87 8.20 -7.61
N LEU A 130 8.97 9.29 -8.37
CA LEU A 130 7.91 10.32 -8.40
C LEU A 130 6.58 9.83 -8.99
N SER A 131 6.60 8.80 -9.83
CA SER A 131 5.39 8.29 -10.46
C SER A 131 4.40 7.66 -9.48
N ASN A 132 4.83 7.33 -8.26
CA ASN A 132 3.93 6.85 -7.21
C ASN A 132 2.84 7.88 -6.82
N THR A 133 3.11 9.20 -6.97
CA THR A 133 2.05 10.22 -6.75
C THR A 133 0.86 10.01 -7.69
N ALA A 134 1.11 9.38 -8.83
CA ALA A 134 0.17 9.11 -9.91
C ALA A 134 -0.47 7.72 -9.84
N SER A 135 -0.35 7.03 -8.71
CA SER A 135 -0.82 5.66 -8.49
C SER A 135 -0.17 4.63 -9.45
N GLU A 136 -0.67 4.50 -10.69
CA GLU A 136 -0.36 3.39 -11.61
C GLU A 136 0.31 3.82 -12.93
N ILE A 137 0.38 5.13 -13.20
CA ILE A 137 0.95 5.66 -14.47
C ILE A 137 2.42 5.25 -14.62
N GLY A 138 3.15 5.09 -13.52
CA GLY A 138 4.55 4.63 -13.52
C GLY A 138 4.75 3.32 -14.27
N TYR A 139 3.91 2.32 -13.99
CA TYR A 139 4.03 1.00 -14.63
C TYR A 139 3.59 1.03 -16.08
N VAL A 140 2.47 1.69 -16.38
CA VAL A 140 1.88 1.69 -17.73
C VAL A 140 2.70 2.52 -18.70
N LEU A 141 3.21 3.67 -18.25
CA LEU A 141 3.79 4.68 -19.13
C LEU A 141 5.32 4.70 -19.03
N LEU A 142 5.89 4.74 -17.83
CA LEU A 142 7.31 4.98 -17.63
C LEU A 142 8.19 3.77 -18.00
N VAL A 143 7.72 2.55 -17.68
CA VAL A 143 8.45 1.31 -17.97
C VAL A 143 8.71 1.10 -19.47
N PRO A 144 7.68 1.12 -20.36
CA PRO A 144 7.91 0.99 -21.79
C PRO A 144 8.59 2.23 -22.39
N LEU A 145 8.27 3.44 -21.92
CA LEU A 145 8.90 4.68 -22.40
C LEU A 145 10.42 4.67 -22.17
N SER A 146 10.85 4.21 -21.00
CA SER A 146 12.28 4.15 -20.64
C SER A 146 13.04 3.16 -21.50
N ALA A 147 12.44 2.01 -21.83
CA ALA A 147 13.04 1.04 -22.75
C ALA A 147 13.24 1.64 -24.15
N MET A 148 12.22 2.35 -24.67
CA MET A 148 12.29 3.02 -25.98
C MET A 148 13.34 4.14 -26.00
N ILE A 149 13.42 4.97 -24.96
CA ILE A 149 14.40 6.06 -24.89
C ILE A 149 15.82 5.52 -24.79
N PHE A 150 16.04 4.46 -24.01
CA PHE A 150 17.35 3.79 -23.96
C PHE A 150 17.76 3.27 -25.33
N LEU A 151 16.85 2.62 -26.06
CA LEU A 151 17.10 2.16 -27.42
C LEU A 151 17.44 3.34 -28.37
N ALA A 152 16.67 4.44 -28.29
CA ALA A 152 16.86 5.62 -29.13
C ALA A 152 18.20 6.33 -28.91
N VAL A 153 18.77 6.26 -27.69
CA VAL A 153 20.10 6.83 -27.39
C VAL A 153 21.24 5.83 -27.57
N GLY A 154 20.98 4.64 -28.11
CA GLY A 154 21.98 3.58 -28.35
C GLY A 154 22.38 2.79 -27.11
N ARG A 155 21.55 2.78 -26.06
CA ARG A 155 21.74 1.98 -24.83
C ARG A 155 20.81 0.76 -24.83
N HIS A 156 21.17 -0.25 -24.05
CA HIS A 156 20.41 -1.49 -23.99
C HIS A 156 18.99 -1.26 -23.40
N PRO A 157 17.90 -1.59 -24.12
CA PRO A 157 16.53 -1.28 -23.69
C PRO A 157 16.12 -1.97 -22.39
N ILE A 158 16.59 -3.20 -22.14
CA ILE A 158 16.31 -3.92 -20.88
C ILE A 158 16.88 -3.17 -19.68
N ALA A 159 18.00 -2.44 -19.83
CA ALA A 159 18.54 -1.64 -18.73
C ALA A 159 17.61 -0.47 -18.39
N GLY A 160 16.99 0.16 -19.41
CA GLY A 160 15.96 1.18 -19.20
C GLY A 160 14.70 0.62 -18.53
N LEU A 161 14.26 -0.56 -18.96
CA LEU A 161 13.13 -1.27 -18.37
C LEU A 161 13.38 -1.62 -16.90
N ALA A 162 14.55 -2.20 -16.59
CA ALA A 162 14.95 -2.54 -15.24
C ALA A 162 15.10 -1.29 -14.35
N ALA A 163 15.68 -0.20 -14.87
CA ALA A 163 15.82 1.06 -14.14
C ALA A 163 14.46 1.67 -13.79
N ALA A 164 13.53 1.72 -14.75
CA ALA A 164 12.18 2.23 -14.52
C ALA A 164 11.44 1.34 -13.53
N PHE A 165 11.45 0.01 -13.72
CA PHE A 165 10.77 -0.93 -12.84
C PHE A 165 11.30 -0.86 -11.39
N ALA A 166 12.63 -0.79 -11.23
CA ALA A 166 13.24 -0.61 -9.92
C ALA A 166 12.86 0.72 -9.27
N GLY A 167 12.77 1.81 -10.05
CA GLY A 167 12.32 3.11 -9.56
C GLY A 167 10.85 3.13 -9.12
N VAL A 168 9.95 2.58 -9.93
CA VAL A 168 8.51 2.54 -9.64
C VAL A 168 8.20 1.59 -8.47
N SER A 169 8.75 0.36 -8.50
CA SER A 169 8.45 -0.67 -7.50
C SER A 169 9.24 -0.47 -6.21
N GLY A 170 10.56 -0.26 -6.31
CA GLY A 170 11.43 -0.07 -5.16
C GLY A 170 11.27 1.30 -4.50
N GLY A 171 10.83 2.31 -5.26
CA GLY A 171 10.61 3.67 -4.79
C GLY A 171 9.21 3.97 -4.25
N TYR A 172 8.33 2.96 -4.15
CA TYR A 172 6.90 3.14 -3.91
C TYR A 172 6.56 4.02 -2.69
N SER A 173 7.31 3.92 -1.59
CA SER A 173 7.03 4.71 -0.37
C SER A 173 7.77 6.04 -0.30
N ALA A 174 8.68 6.34 -1.23
CA ALA A 174 9.46 7.58 -1.23
C ALA A 174 8.90 8.57 -2.25
N ASN A 175 8.73 9.83 -1.86
CA ASN A 175 8.23 10.84 -2.79
C ASN A 175 8.63 12.26 -2.38
N LEU A 176 8.62 13.19 -3.34
CA LEU A 176 8.77 14.63 -3.06
C LEU A 176 7.44 15.31 -2.77
N LEU A 177 6.35 14.75 -3.29
CA LEU A 177 4.99 15.24 -3.08
C LEU A 177 4.20 14.19 -2.30
N LEU A 178 3.28 14.67 -1.47
CA LEU A 178 2.32 13.79 -0.79
C LEU A 178 1.46 13.07 -1.83
N GLY A 179 1.40 11.76 -1.73
CA GLY A 179 0.56 10.87 -2.51
C GLY A 179 -0.63 10.36 -1.70
N THR A 180 -1.36 9.40 -2.26
CA THR A 180 -2.49 8.73 -1.58
C THR A 180 -2.06 7.88 -0.40
N ILE A 181 -0.81 7.41 -0.39
CA ILE A 181 -0.28 6.53 0.65
C ILE A 181 -0.01 7.26 1.97
N ASP A 182 0.35 8.55 1.91
CA ASP A 182 0.67 9.34 3.09
C ASP A 182 -0.53 9.52 4.04
N PRO A 183 -1.72 10.00 3.59
CA PRO A 183 -2.89 10.09 4.46
C PRO A 183 -3.39 8.71 4.90
N LEU A 184 -3.27 7.69 4.04
CA LEU A 184 -3.65 6.32 4.38
C LEU A 184 -2.84 5.80 5.56
N LEU A 185 -1.51 5.89 5.49
CA LEU A 185 -0.62 5.41 6.54
C LEU A 185 -0.68 6.28 7.80
N ALA A 186 -0.74 7.61 7.64
CA ALA A 186 -0.84 8.53 8.77
C ALA A 186 -2.15 8.33 9.56
N GLY A 187 -3.23 7.91 8.91
CA GLY A 187 -4.49 7.63 9.62
C GLY A 187 -4.51 6.27 10.35
N LEU A 188 -3.53 5.40 10.11
CA LEU A 188 -3.40 4.09 10.79
C LEU A 188 -2.54 4.13 12.05
N THR A 189 -1.77 5.21 12.26
CA THR A 189 -0.87 5.44 13.40
C THR A 189 -1.45 6.45 14.38
#